data_AF-A0A5C7P860-F1
#
_entry.id   AF-A0A5C7P860-F1
#
_cell.length_a   1.000
_cell.length_b   1.000
_cell.length_c   1.000
_cell.angle_alpha   90.00
_cell.angle_beta   90.00
_cell.angle_gamma   90.00
#
_symmetry.space_group_name_H-M   'P 1'
#
loop_
_entity.id
_entity.type
_entity.pdbx_description
1 polymer ?
#
loop_
_entity_poly.entity_id
_entity_poly.type
_entity_poly.pdbx_seq_one_letter_code
_entity_poly.pdbx_strand_id
1 'polypeptide(L)'
;MSGTFKGYNEAPLNTGMVYVPTVGNATVDLSEIKFTPDWRAFFADCDMDEPNRAVLDTLWQLHRSGADIWIWSGRSDEVRDKTEQWLEKHLGLECWYFIKKSLRMRHQGDYTPDEKLKKSWYDSLSSEDKARLVAIFDDRAKVVRMWRELGVACFQVAEGDF
;
A
#
# COMPACT_ATOMS: atom_id res chain seq x y z
N MET A 1 38.25 -37.75 0.28
CA MET A 1 38.48 -36.46 -0.38
C MET A 1 37.44 -35.50 0.13
N SER A 2 37.89 -34.51 0.90
CA SER A 2 37.10 -33.38 1.38
C SER A 2 36.81 -32.42 0.22
N GLY A 3 35.58 -31.95 0.12
CA GLY A 3 35.16 -30.90 -0.80
C GLY A 3 34.09 -30.06 -0.11
N THR A 4 34.53 -28.98 0.51
CA THR A 4 33.78 -28.03 1.32
C THR A 4 32.79 -27.26 0.46
N PHE A 5 31.50 -27.28 0.83
CA PHE A 5 30.47 -26.42 0.26
C PHE A 5 30.76 -24.97 0.69
N LYS A 6 31.16 -24.11 -0.27
CA LYS A 6 31.31 -22.67 -0.05
C LYS A 6 29.95 -22.00 -0.17
N GLY A 7 29.61 -21.21 0.84
CA GLY A 7 28.30 -20.60 1.07
C GLY A 7 27.80 -19.73 -0.08
N TYR A 8 26.48 -19.75 -0.23
CA TYR A 8 25.74 -18.72 -0.95
C TYR A 8 25.75 -17.48 -0.06
N ASN A 9 26.42 -16.42 -0.53
CA ASN A 9 26.34 -15.10 0.09
C ASN A 9 24.89 -14.62 -0.01
N GLU A 10 24.30 -14.33 1.15
CA GLU A 10 22.97 -13.76 1.32
C GLU A 10 22.93 -12.39 0.62
N ALA A 11 22.16 -12.29 -0.46
CA ALA A 11 21.83 -11.01 -1.07
C ALA A 11 20.81 -10.28 -0.16
N PRO A 12 20.96 -8.98 0.10
CA PRO A 12 20.03 -8.25 0.95
C PRO A 12 18.64 -8.20 0.30
N LEU A 13 17.61 -8.58 1.06
CA LEU A 13 16.21 -8.59 0.68
C LEU A 13 15.70 -7.14 0.46
N ASN A 14 15.68 -6.69 -0.79
CA ASN A 14 15.15 -5.39 -1.18
C ASN A 14 13.62 -5.37 -1.03
N THR A 15 13.05 -4.38 -0.34
CA THR A 15 11.62 -4.38 0.06
C THR A 15 10.83 -3.34 -0.72
N GLY A 16 9.80 -3.77 -1.44
CA GLY A 16 8.95 -2.90 -2.26
C GLY A 16 7.58 -2.73 -1.60
N MET A 17 7.24 -1.53 -1.13
CA MET A 17 5.91 -1.22 -0.60
C MET A 17 4.99 -0.79 -1.75
N VAL A 18 3.98 -1.59 -2.08
CA VAL A 18 3.04 -1.29 -3.18
C VAL A 18 1.65 -0.93 -2.65
N TYR A 19 1.15 0.24 -3.05
CA TYR A 19 -0.23 0.71 -2.83
C TYR A 19 -1.01 0.68 -4.15
N VAL A 20 -2.25 0.17 -4.11
CA VAL A 20 -3.21 0.17 -5.23
C VAL A 20 -4.31 1.19 -4.92
N PRO A 21 -4.54 2.20 -5.78
CA PRO A 21 -5.72 3.06 -5.66
C PRO A 21 -6.86 2.61 -6.57
N THR A 22 -8.08 2.93 -6.15
CA THR A 22 -9.28 2.82 -6.95
C THR A 22 -9.72 4.17 -7.51
N VAL A 23 -9.95 4.18 -8.82
CA VAL A 23 -10.42 5.35 -9.58
C VAL A 23 -11.92 5.21 -9.76
N GLY A 24 -12.69 6.16 -9.25
CA GLY A 24 -14.10 6.34 -9.58
C GLY A 24 -14.27 7.68 -10.31
N ASN A 25 -14.56 7.65 -11.61
CA ASN A 25 -14.87 8.87 -12.37
C ASN A 25 -16.36 9.19 -12.27
N ALA A 26 -16.70 10.33 -11.68
CA ALA A 26 -17.99 10.99 -11.88
C ALA A 26 -17.79 12.51 -11.88
N THR A 27 -18.11 13.17 -12.99
CA THR A 27 -18.18 14.64 -13.09
C THR A 27 -19.56 15.10 -12.65
N VAL A 28 -19.65 15.82 -11.53
CA VAL A 28 -20.88 16.47 -11.05
C VAL A 28 -20.53 17.92 -10.67
N ASP A 29 -21.42 18.86 -11.01
CA ASP A 29 -21.31 20.26 -10.61
C ASP A 29 -21.57 20.43 -9.10
N LEU A 30 -20.59 20.99 -8.37
CA LEU A 30 -20.50 20.97 -6.90
C LEU A 30 -20.86 22.29 -6.23
N SER A 31 -21.33 23.30 -6.96
CA SER A 31 -21.46 24.67 -6.41
C SER A 31 -22.50 24.82 -5.28
N GLU A 32 -23.39 23.84 -5.07
CA GLU A 32 -24.43 23.90 -4.03
C GLU A 32 -24.50 22.67 -3.11
N ILE A 33 -23.60 21.70 -3.25
CA ILE A 33 -23.61 20.49 -2.41
C ILE A 33 -22.65 20.69 -1.24
N LYS A 34 -23.19 20.72 -0.01
CA LYS A 34 -22.37 20.46 1.19
C LYS A 34 -21.94 18.99 1.13
N PHE A 35 -20.80 18.74 0.50
CA PHE A 35 -20.19 17.40 0.43
C PHE A 35 -19.81 16.97 1.86
N THR A 36 -20.67 16.17 2.47
CA THR A 36 -20.32 15.35 3.63
C THR A 36 -20.05 13.94 3.09
N PRO A 37 -18.80 13.60 2.75
CA PRO A 37 -18.47 12.29 2.24
C PRO A 37 -18.87 11.22 3.25
N ASP A 38 -19.72 10.28 2.81
CA ASP A 38 -19.95 9.05 3.55
C ASP A 38 -18.80 8.10 3.24
N TRP A 39 -17.65 8.36 3.88
CA TRP A 39 -16.47 7.51 3.78
C TRP A 39 -16.76 6.07 4.22
N ARG A 40 -17.73 5.87 5.12
CA ARG A 40 -18.11 4.55 5.59
C ARG A 40 -18.79 3.75 4.47
N ALA A 41 -19.75 4.34 3.76
CA ALA A 41 -20.37 3.72 2.59
C ALA A 41 -19.37 3.50 1.45
N PHE A 42 -18.51 4.49 1.16
CA PHE A 42 -17.47 4.37 0.13
C PHE A 42 -16.48 3.24 0.42
N PHE A 43 -16.01 3.10 1.68
CA PHE A 43 -15.13 1.99 2.06
C PHE A 43 -15.86 0.65 2.16
N ALA A 44 -17.18 0.65 2.39
CA ALA A 44 -17.95 -0.57 2.44
C ALA A 44 -18.02 -1.26 1.07
N ASP A 45 -17.97 -0.54 -0.04
CA ASP A 45 -18.04 -1.11 -1.39
C ASP A 45 -16.67 -1.52 -1.97
N CYS A 46 -15.63 -1.56 -1.14
CA CYS A 46 -14.26 -1.82 -1.58
C CYS A 46 -14.01 -3.22 -2.16
N ASP A 47 -14.94 -4.16 -2.01
CA ASP A 47 -14.89 -5.48 -2.64
C ASP A 47 -15.23 -5.44 -4.14
N MET A 48 -15.86 -4.34 -4.59
CA MET A 48 -16.25 -4.09 -5.98
C MET A 48 -15.24 -3.23 -6.75
N ASP A 49 -14.21 -2.77 -6.06
CA ASP A 49 -13.13 -1.96 -6.60
C ASP A 49 -12.40 -2.63 -7.78
N GLU A 50 -12.21 -1.91 -8.88
CA GLU A 50 -11.38 -2.41 -9.97
C GLU A 50 -9.90 -2.31 -9.62
N PRO A 51 -9.12 -3.38 -9.82
CA PRO A 51 -7.69 -3.35 -9.54
C PRO A 51 -6.94 -2.50 -10.56
N ASN A 52 -6.02 -1.65 -10.08
CA ASN A 52 -4.98 -1.09 -10.93
C ASN A 52 -4.00 -2.21 -11.35
N ARG A 53 -4.20 -2.74 -12.56
CA ARG A 53 -3.45 -3.89 -13.09
C ARG A 53 -1.95 -3.64 -13.17
N ALA A 54 -1.52 -2.47 -13.61
CA ALA A 54 -0.10 -2.14 -13.71
C ALA A 54 0.60 -2.18 -12.34
N VAL A 55 -0.09 -1.73 -11.29
CA VAL A 55 0.40 -1.78 -9.92
C VAL A 55 0.46 -3.22 -9.40
N LEU A 56 -0.58 -4.03 -9.64
CA LEU A 56 -0.58 -5.44 -9.27
C LEU A 56 0.51 -6.24 -9.98
N ASP A 57 0.69 -6.03 -11.27
CA ASP A 57 1.74 -6.71 -12.06
C ASP A 57 3.13 -6.33 -11.53
N THR A 58 3.33 -5.05 -11.18
CA THR A 58 4.58 -4.57 -10.56
C THR A 58 4.81 -5.23 -9.20
N LEU A 59 3.76 -5.29 -8.35
CA LEU A 59 3.81 -5.99 -7.06
C LEU A 59 4.23 -7.45 -7.25
N TRP A 60 3.64 -8.14 -8.22
CA TRP A 60 3.97 -9.53 -8.52
C TRP A 60 5.43 -9.70 -8.95
N GLN A 61 5.95 -8.82 -9.81
CA GLN A 61 7.36 -8.89 -10.20
C GLN A 61 8.29 -8.65 -9.01
N LEU A 62 7.97 -7.67 -8.16
CA LEU A 62 8.73 -7.39 -6.94
C LEU A 62 8.70 -8.59 -5.99
N HIS A 63 7.52 -9.14 -5.70
CA HIS A 63 7.36 -10.31 -4.84
C HIS A 63 8.16 -11.52 -5.37
N ARG A 64 8.07 -11.80 -6.68
CA ARG A 64 8.82 -12.89 -7.32
C ARG A 64 10.33 -12.67 -7.33
N SER A 65 10.78 -11.42 -7.29
CA SER A 65 12.19 -11.07 -7.16
C SER A 65 12.74 -11.20 -5.72
N GLY A 66 11.88 -11.62 -4.77
CA GLY A 66 12.25 -11.79 -3.36
C GLY A 66 12.02 -10.53 -2.52
N ALA A 67 11.25 -9.56 -3.03
CA ALA A 67 10.96 -8.38 -2.24
C ALA A 67 9.95 -8.67 -1.14
N ASP A 68 10.24 -8.13 0.04
CA ASP A 68 9.25 -8.05 1.11
C ASP A 68 8.25 -6.93 0.77
N ILE A 69 6.95 -7.25 0.81
CA ILE A 69 5.87 -6.38 0.33
C ILE A 69 4.95 -6.03 1.49
N TRP A 70 4.83 -4.74 1.79
CA TRP A 70 3.97 -4.23 2.86
C TRP A 70 2.87 -3.38 2.25
N ILE A 71 1.63 -3.56 2.71
CA ILE A 71 0.46 -2.84 2.20
C ILE A 71 -0.11 -1.97 3.31
N TRP A 72 -0.13 -0.65 3.10
CA TRP A 72 -0.63 0.34 4.04
C TRP A 72 -1.85 1.06 3.47
N SER A 73 -3.01 0.81 4.06
CA SER A 73 -4.28 1.39 3.63
C SER A 73 -4.77 2.47 4.59
N GLY A 74 -5.23 3.59 4.03
CA GLY A 74 -5.93 4.63 4.78
C GLY A 74 -7.36 4.25 5.17
N ARG A 75 -7.89 3.12 4.68
CA ARG A 75 -9.22 2.62 5.04
C ARG A 75 -9.26 2.20 6.51
N SER A 76 -10.40 2.44 7.15
CA SER A 76 -10.65 1.94 8.50
C SER A 76 -10.64 0.41 8.53
N ASP A 77 -10.11 -0.16 9.60
CA ASP A 77 -10.15 -1.58 9.91
C ASP A 77 -11.57 -2.13 10.14
N GLU A 78 -12.61 -1.28 10.23
CA GLU A 78 -14.03 -1.70 10.16
C GLU A 78 -14.34 -2.54 8.90
N VAL A 79 -13.62 -2.29 7.79
CA VAL A 79 -13.79 -3.01 6.52
C VAL A 79 -12.60 -3.93 6.20
N ARG A 80 -11.85 -4.34 7.23
CA ARG A 80 -10.67 -5.20 7.07
C ARG A 80 -11.01 -6.48 6.31
N ASP A 81 -12.06 -7.20 6.72
CA ASP A 81 -12.44 -8.48 6.09
C ASP A 81 -12.69 -8.34 4.59
N LYS A 82 -13.35 -7.24 4.17
CA LYS A 82 -13.58 -6.95 2.74
C LYS A 82 -12.28 -6.62 2.00
N THR A 83 -11.41 -5.84 2.63
CA THR A 83 -10.10 -5.49 2.07
C THR A 83 -9.22 -6.73 1.89
N GLU A 84 -9.20 -7.62 2.87
CA GLU A 84 -8.43 -8.87 2.82
C GLU A 84 -8.97 -9.81 1.75
N GLN A 85 -10.31 -9.95 1.62
CA GLN A 85 -10.93 -10.73 0.56
C GLN A 85 -10.61 -10.19 -0.83
N TRP A 86 -10.64 -8.86 -1.01
CA TRP A 86 -10.25 -8.23 -2.27
C TRP A 86 -8.78 -8.49 -2.61
N LEU A 87 -7.88 -8.33 -1.63
CA LEU A 87 -6.45 -8.60 -1.81
C LEU A 87 -6.19 -10.07 -2.13
N GLU A 88 -6.82 -11.00 -1.43
CA GLU A 88 -6.69 -12.43 -1.71
C GLU A 88 -7.16 -12.78 -3.12
N LYS A 89 -8.33 -12.27 -3.51
CA LYS A 89 -8.91 -12.48 -4.85
C LYS A 89 -7.99 -12.01 -5.97
N HIS A 90 -7.33 -10.87 -5.78
CA HIS A 90 -6.54 -10.24 -6.84
C HIS A 90 -5.03 -10.56 -6.81
N LEU A 91 -4.48 -10.89 -5.64
CA LEU A 91 -3.08 -11.30 -5.49
C LEU A 91 -2.91 -12.82 -5.60
N GLY A 92 -3.98 -13.59 -5.38
CA GLY A 92 -3.93 -15.03 -5.24
C GLY A 92 -3.47 -15.47 -3.85
N LEU A 93 -3.93 -16.66 -3.45
CA LEU A 93 -3.76 -17.19 -2.09
C LEU A 93 -2.28 -17.26 -1.64
N GLU A 94 -1.39 -17.69 -2.53
CA GLU A 94 0.04 -17.83 -2.20
C GLU A 94 0.68 -16.47 -1.91
N CYS A 95 0.53 -15.50 -2.82
CA CYS A 95 1.11 -14.17 -2.64
C CYS A 95 0.51 -13.47 -1.41
N TRP A 96 -0.82 -13.56 -1.26
CA TRP A 96 -1.52 -12.98 -0.11
C TRP A 96 -1.07 -13.58 1.23
N TYR A 97 -0.81 -14.89 1.30
CA TYR A 97 -0.36 -15.55 2.54
C TYR A 97 0.91 -14.92 3.13
N PHE A 98 1.84 -14.48 2.29
CA PHE A 98 3.06 -13.79 2.72
C PHE A 98 2.80 -12.33 3.11
N ILE A 99 1.94 -11.64 2.36
CA ILE A 99 1.72 -10.19 2.51
C ILE A 99 0.77 -9.86 3.68
N LYS A 100 -0.18 -10.73 4.00
CA LYS A 100 -1.26 -10.42 4.96
C LYS A 100 -0.80 -9.99 6.34
N LYS A 101 0.37 -10.48 6.80
CA LYS A 101 0.95 -10.10 8.09
C LYS A 101 1.46 -8.66 8.11
N SER A 102 1.72 -8.10 6.93
CA SER A 102 2.22 -6.75 6.72
C SER A 102 1.13 -5.79 6.21
N LEU A 103 -0.15 -6.20 6.27
CA LEU A 103 -1.29 -5.32 6.00
C LEU A 103 -1.55 -4.42 7.22
N ARG A 104 -1.32 -3.12 7.04
CA ARG A 104 -1.67 -2.09 8.02
C ARG A 104 -2.87 -1.28 7.54
N MET A 105 -3.81 -1.05 8.44
CA MET A 105 -5.03 -0.27 8.20
C MET A 105 -5.21 0.76 9.32
N ARG A 106 -5.96 1.81 9.02
CA ARG A 106 -6.34 2.84 9.99
C ARG A 106 -7.27 2.24 11.05
N HIS A 107 -7.06 2.58 12.31
CA HIS A 107 -7.95 2.11 13.37
C HIS A 107 -9.33 2.78 13.30
N GLN A 108 -10.39 2.06 13.66
CA GLN A 108 -11.73 2.60 13.79
C GLN A 108 -11.75 3.86 14.66
N GLY A 109 -12.38 4.92 14.17
CA GLY A 109 -12.48 6.21 14.86
C GLY A 109 -11.22 7.08 14.80
N ASP A 110 -10.16 6.66 14.09
CA ASP A 110 -9.00 7.50 13.84
C ASP A 110 -9.20 8.39 12.59
N TYR A 111 -9.30 9.70 12.79
CA TYR A 111 -9.47 10.70 11.72
C TYR A 111 -8.17 11.42 11.34
N THR A 112 -7.00 10.89 11.74
CA THR A 112 -5.69 11.48 11.41
C THR A 112 -5.51 11.55 9.89
N PRO A 113 -5.12 12.70 9.31
CA PRO A 113 -4.83 12.80 7.87
C PRO A 113 -3.86 11.72 7.38
N ASP A 114 -4.07 11.17 6.17
CA ASP A 114 -3.33 10.02 5.66
C ASP A 114 -1.80 10.23 5.66
N GLU A 115 -1.33 11.43 5.30
CA GLU A 115 0.09 11.75 5.29
C GLU A 115 0.69 11.72 6.70
N LYS A 116 -0.07 12.12 7.71
CA LYS A 116 0.36 12.06 9.11
C LYS A 116 0.29 10.63 9.66
N LEU A 117 -0.77 9.90 9.31
CA LEU A 117 -0.96 8.51 9.72
C LEU A 117 0.16 7.63 9.15
N LYS A 118 0.33 7.65 7.82
CA LYS A 118 1.37 6.87 7.14
C LYS A 118 2.78 7.31 7.56
N LYS A 119 3.02 8.60 7.81
CA LYS A 119 4.29 9.06 8.39
C LYS A 119 4.52 8.47 9.78
N SER A 120 3.51 8.42 10.65
CA SER A 120 3.67 7.80 11.97
C SER A 120 4.02 6.32 11.87
N TRP A 121 3.48 5.64 10.84
CA TRP A 121 3.79 4.24 10.55
C TRP A 121 5.21 4.06 10.07
N TYR A 122 5.67 4.92 9.18
CA TYR A 122 7.06 4.97 8.75
C TYR A 122 8.02 5.29 9.89
N ASP A 123 7.69 6.27 10.73
CA ASP A 123 8.53 6.65 11.86
C ASP A 123 8.73 5.48 12.83
N SER A 124 7.71 4.62 12.98
CA SER A 124 7.74 3.40 13.80
C SER A 124 8.56 2.24 13.23
N LEU A 125 9.02 2.32 11.98
CA LEU A 125 9.89 1.31 11.38
C LEU A 125 11.26 1.27 12.06
N SER A 126 11.86 0.08 12.11
CA SER A 126 13.25 -0.10 12.49
C SER A 126 14.19 0.62 11.52
N SER A 127 15.43 0.87 11.94
CA SER A 127 16.45 1.47 11.07
C SER A 127 16.76 0.54 9.90
N GLU A 128 16.73 -0.77 10.13
CA GLU A 128 16.93 -1.82 9.13
C GLU A 128 15.82 -1.81 8.08
N ASP A 129 14.57 -1.68 8.50
CA ASP A 129 13.41 -1.57 7.59
C ASP A 129 13.48 -0.31 6.72
N LYS A 130 13.87 0.82 7.32
CA LYS A 130 14.06 2.07 6.56
C LYS A 130 15.21 1.94 5.57
N ALA A 131 16.31 1.28 5.94
CA ALA A 131 17.47 1.12 5.08
C ALA A 131 17.23 0.19 3.88
N ARG A 132 16.36 -0.83 4.02
CA ARG A 132 16.03 -1.79 2.95
C ARG A 132 14.82 -1.38 2.09
N LEU A 133 14.15 -0.27 2.41
CA LEU A 133 13.00 0.24 1.66
C LEU A 133 13.47 0.78 0.31
N VAL A 134 13.05 0.14 -0.78
CA VAL A 134 13.50 0.52 -2.13
C VAL A 134 12.51 1.38 -2.91
N ALA A 135 11.22 1.25 -2.60
CA ALA A 135 10.16 1.97 -3.30
C ALA A 135 8.87 2.02 -2.47
N ILE A 136 8.15 3.14 -2.59
CA ILE A 136 6.75 3.28 -2.25
C ILE A 136 5.97 3.58 -3.52
N PHE A 137 4.83 2.93 -3.69
CA PHE A 137 3.80 3.34 -4.64
C PHE A 137 2.69 4.01 -3.83
N ASP A 138 2.15 5.14 -4.29
CA ASP A 138 1.04 5.88 -3.67
C ASP A 138 0.38 6.76 -4.74
N ASP A 139 -0.85 7.21 -4.58
CA ASP A 139 -1.51 8.10 -5.57
C ASP A 139 -1.71 9.52 -5.05
N ARG A 140 -2.08 9.66 -3.78
CA ARG A 140 -2.54 10.92 -3.22
C ARG A 140 -1.41 11.93 -3.12
N ALA A 141 -1.57 13.09 -3.75
CA ALA A 141 -0.50 14.07 -3.92
C ALA A 141 0.14 14.52 -2.58
N LYS A 142 -0.68 14.66 -1.52
CA LYS A 142 -0.19 15.01 -0.17
C LYS A 142 0.69 13.93 0.44
N VAL A 143 0.32 12.66 0.25
CA VAL A 143 1.07 11.50 0.77
C VAL A 143 2.36 11.29 -0.04
N VAL A 144 2.27 11.39 -1.36
CA VAL A 144 3.43 11.35 -2.27
C VAL A 144 4.46 12.42 -1.92
N ARG A 145 4.00 13.67 -1.68
CA ARG A 145 4.87 14.77 -1.25
C ARG A 145 5.57 14.43 0.07
N MET A 146 4.83 13.94 1.06
CA MET A 146 5.38 13.53 2.35
C MET A 146 6.48 12.46 2.19
N TRP A 147 6.27 11.44 1.35
CA TRP A 147 7.31 10.43 1.10
C TRP A 147 8.59 11.04 0.50
N ARG A 148 8.44 11.94 -0.46
CA ARG A 148 9.56 12.64 -1.09
C ARG A 148 10.32 13.54 -0.10
N GLU A 149 9.60 14.23 0.79
CA GLU A 149 10.20 15.04 1.86
C GLU A 149 11.00 14.20 2.86
N LEU A 150 10.61 12.93 3.07
CA LEU A 150 11.36 11.96 3.88
C LEU A 150 12.55 11.33 3.14
N GLY A 151 12.79 11.69 1.88
CA GLY A 151 13.85 11.10 1.05
C GLY A 151 13.52 9.69 0.56
N VAL A 152 12.26 9.26 0.63
CA VAL A 152 11.84 7.93 0.18
C VAL A 152 11.44 7.99 -1.30
N ALA A 153 11.96 7.04 -2.09
CA ALA A 153 11.58 6.90 -3.50
C ALA A 153 10.08 6.57 -3.61
N CYS A 154 9.30 7.48 -4.19
CA CYS A 154 7.85 7.37 -4.29
C CYS A 154 7.34 7.52 -5.72
N PHE A 155 6.69 6.46 -6.22
CA PHE A 155 6.07 6.36 -7.54
C PHE A 155 4.59 6.71 -7.43
N GLN A 156 4.20 7.82 -8.06
CA GLN A 156 2.80 8.24 -8.10
C GLN A 156 2.06 7.48 -9.19
N VAL A 157 1.09 6.63 -8.82
CA VAL A 157 0.49 5.64 -9.74
C VAL A 157 -0.83 6.05 -10.38
N ALA A 158 -1.42 7.16 -9.93
CA ALA A 158 -2.63 7.77 -10.48
C ALA A 158 -2.65 9.28 -10.19
N GLU A 159 -3.55 10.02 -10.85
CA GLU A 159 -3.85 11.40 -10.47
C GLU A 159 -4.37 11.45 -9.03
N GLY A 160 -3.90 12.44 -8.26
CA GLY A 160 -3.96 12.38 -6.79
C GLY A 160 -4.44 13.66 -6.11
N ASP A 161 -5.14 14.54 -6.82
CA ASP A 161 -5.53 15.87 -6.33
C ASP A 161 -6.81 15.82 -5.46
N PHE A 162 -6.70 15.20 -4.27
CA PHE A 162 -7.76 15.10 -3.25
C PHE A 162 -7.22 15.00 -1.80
#